data_AF-A0A9W6TUI2-F1
#
_entry.id   AF-A0A9W6TUI2-F1
#
_cell.length_a   1.000
_cell.length_b   1.000
_cell.length_c   1.000
_cell.angle_alpha   90.00
_cell.angle_beta   90.00
_cell.angle_gamma   90.00
#
_symmetry.space_group_name_H-M   'P 1'
#
loop_
_entity.id
_entity.type
_entity.pdbx_description
1 polymer ?
#
loop_
_entity_poly.entity_id
_entity_poly.type
_entity_poly.pdbx_seq_one_letter_code
_entity_poly.pdbx_strand_id
1 'polypeptide(L)'
;MIWTPTLRQRCGALRTKIKPEHVEYMVSLLVDNCLLTLYDLVEELKVRYDIDVSPSTVYKALDAICYTCKKIHSKPSDMNSDRVKVERRQYVKDIIQEQAQRKRILYFDETNFNLLCTRNFGWSRRESRAVVVRPGSRGEKLGIIPCISTSGLEHVQYCWGTNYAEAIVTFLTSRWTNR
;
A
#
# COMPACT_ATOMS: atom_id res chain seq x y z
N MET A 1 -18.05 3.04 -26.84
CA MET A 1 -18.73 1.73 -26.76
C MET A 1 -19.91 1.93 -25.82
N ILE A 2 -21.13 1.93 -26.36
CA ILE A 2 -22.34 2.39 -25.65
C ILE A 2 -22.75 1.29 -24.66
N TRP A 3 -22.93 1.66 -23.39
CA TRP A 3 -23.40 0.80 -22.29
C TRP A 3 -24.80 0.24 -22.60
N THR A 4 -24.97 -1.07 -22.48
CA THR A 4 -26.27 -1.72 -22.38
C THR A 4 -26.19 -2.78 -21.28
N PRO A 5 -26.99 -2.69 -20.21
CA PRO A 5 -26.93 -3.63 -19.10
C PRO A 5 -27.56 -4.96 -19.53
N THR A 6 -26.75 -5.98 -19.79
CA THR A 6 -27.26 -7.34 -20.04
C THR A 6 -27.48 -8.07 -18.73
N LEU A 7 -28.66 -7.92 -18.14
CA LEU A 7 -29.14 -8.78 -17.06
C LEU A 7 -29.75 -10.06 -17.65
N ARG A 8 -29.53 -11.22 -17.02
CA ARG A 8 -30.25 -12.46 -17.38
C ARG A 8 -31.76 -12.23 -17.24
N GLN A 9 -32.43 -12.12 -18.37
CA GLN A 9 -33.83 -11.76 -18.47
C GLN A 9 -34.70 -12.96 -18.08
N ARG A 10 -35.40 -12.87 -16.94
CA ARG A 10 -36.40 -13.88 -16.55
C ARG A 10 -37.81 -13.55 -17.08
N CYS A 11 -38.09 -12.31 -17.48
CA CYS A 11 -39.25 -11.86 -18.28
C CYS A 11 -39.24 -10.32 -18.44
N GLY A 12 -39.77 -9.80 -19.56
CA GLY A 12 -40.10 -8.37 -19.78
C GLY A 12 -38.93 -7.38 -19.85
N ALA A 13 -39.17 -6.17 -20.37
CA ALA A 13 -38.20 -5.08 -20.32
C ALA A 13 -38.15 -4.51 -18.90
N LEU A 14 -37.00 -4.61 -18.23
CA LEU A 14 -36.78 -4.00 -16.92
C LEU A 14 -36.68 -2.48 -17.08
N ARG A 15 -37.54 -1.73 -16.40
CA ARG A 15 -37.46 -0.28 -16.32
C ARG A 15 -36.30 0.09 -15.36
N THR A 16 -35.08 0.16 -15.88
CA THR A 16 -33.88 0.48 -15.09
C THR A 16 -33.83 1.99 -14.83
N LYS A 17 -33.76 2.40 -13.56
CA LYS A 17 -33.62 3.81 -13.17
C LYS A 17 -32.25 4.40 -13.54
N ILE A 18 -31.22 3.55 -13.54
CA ILE A 18 -29.86 3.92 -13.95
C ILE A 18 -29.74 3.81 -15.46
N LYS A 19 -29.24 4.87 -16.09
CA LYS A 19 -28.98 5.03 -17.52
C LYS A 19 -27.46 5.10 -17.76
N PRO A 20 -26.98 4.95 -19.02
CA PRO A 20 -25.55 5.06 -19.33
C PRO A 20 -24.91 6.34 -18.78
N GLU A 21 -25.60 7.47 -18.93
CA GLU A 21 -25.15 8.80 -18.52
C GLU A 21 -24.85 8.89 -17.02
N HIS A 22 -25.63 8.19 -16.19
CA HIS A 22 -25.41 8.16 -14.74
C HIS A 22 -24.18 7.30 -14.39
N VAL A 23 -23.92 6.24 -15.16
CA VAL A 23 -22.75 5.39 -14.98
C VAL A 23 -21.47 6.13 -15.32
N GLU A 24 -21.46 6.87 -16.44
CA GLU A 24 -20.32 7.71 -16.83
C GLU A 24 -20.04 8.79 -15.77
N TYR A 25 -21.09 9.42 -15.21
CA TYR A 25 -20.94 10.36 -14.12
C TYR A 25 -20.33 9.72 -12.86
N MET A 26 -20.84 8.58 -12.40
CA MET A 26 -20.27 7.87 -11.27
C MET A 26 -18.79 7.51 -11.48
N VAL A 27 -18.43 7.11 -12.70
CA VAL A 27 -17.03 6.79 -13.04
C VAL A 27 -16.16 8.05 -12.96
N SER A 28 -16.62 9.20 -13.48
CA SER A 28 -15.87 10.46 -13.37
C SER A 28 -15.58 10.84 -11.91
N LEU A 29 -16.58 10.74 -11.02
CA LEU A 29 -16.42 10.99 -9.59
C LEU A 29 -15.38 10.05 -8.94
N LEU A 30 -15.40 8.77 -9.31
CA LEU A 30 -14.46 7.77 -8.79
C LEU A 30 -13.04 7.93 -9.33
N VAL A 31 -12.88 8.51 -10.53
CA VAL A 31 -11.57 8.86 -11.09
C VAL A 31 -10.96 10.03 -10.31
N ASP A 32 -11.76 11.04 -9.97
CA ASP A 32 -11.31 12.19 -9.20
C ASP A 32 -11.04 11.84 -7.72
N ASN A 33 -11.93 11.05 -7.12
CA ASN A 33 -11.79 10.59 -5.73
C ASN A 33 -12.23 9.13 -5.57
N CYS A 34 -11.26 8.23 -5.47
CA CYS A 34 -11.51 6.80 -5.29
C CYS A 34 -11.94 6.39 -3.86
N LEU A 35 -12.04 7.35 -2.93
CA LEU A 35 -12.48 7.12 -1.55
C LEU A 35 -13.99 7.21 -1.37
N LEU A 36 -14.72 7.63 -2.42
CA LEU A 36 -16.17 7.74 -2.36
C LEU A 36 -16.81 6.38 -2.08
N THR A 37 -17.74 6.38 -1.14
CA THR A 37 -18.53 5.21 -0.78
C THR A 37 -19.74 5.07 -1.71
N LEU A 38 -20.39 3.90 -1.68
CA LEU A 38 -21.64 3.71 -2.41
C LEU A 38 -22.76 4.66 -1.95
N TYR A 39 -22.74 5.11 -0.69
CA TYR A 39 -23.72 6.06 -0.16
C TYR A 39 -23.48 7.46 -0.73
N ASP A 40 -22.22 7.89 -0.79
CA ASP A 40 -21.85 9.18 -1.39
C ASP A 40 -22.28 9.23 -2.86
N LEU A 41 -22.09 8.13 -3.61
CA LEU A 41 -22.54 8.04 -4.99
C LEU A 41 -24.08 8.11 -5.14
N VAL A 42 -24.83 7.55 -4.19
CA VAL A 42 -26.29 7.67 -4.18
C VAL A 42 -26.71 9.11 -3.93
N GLU A 43 -26.08 9.80 -2.97
CA GLU A 43 -26.35 11.21 -2.70
C GLU A 43 -26.02 12.09 -3.90
N GLU A 44 -24.88 11.89 -4.55
CA GLU A 44 -24.48 12.59 -5.77
C GLU A 44 -25.47 12.39 -6.93
N LEU A 45 -25.97 11.16 -7.11
CA LEU A 45 -27.01 10.88 -8.10
C LEU A 45 -28.34 11.55 -7.76
N LYS A 46 -28.69 11.62 -6.47
CA LYS A 46 -29.89 12.31 -6.01
C LYS A 46 -29.79 13.82 -6.21
N VAL A 47 -28.66 14.42 -5.87
CA VAL A 47 -28.44 15.87 -6.01
C VAL A 47 -28.46 16.30 -7.48
N ARG A 48 -27.78 15.54 -8.36
CA ARG A 48 -27.60 15.95 -9.76
C ARG A 48 -28.75 15.57 -10.69
N TYR A 49 -29.37 14.42 -10.46
CA TYR A 49 -30.37 13.85 -11.38
C TYR A 49 -31.74 13.60 -10.72
N ASP A 50 -31.92 13.92 -9.44
CA ASP A 50 -33.13 13.62 -8.64
C ASP A 50 -33.48 12.12 -8.64
N ILE A 51 -32.45 11.27 -8.64
CA ILE A 51 -32.60 9.82 -8.69
C ILE A 51 -32.43 9.21 -7.31
N ASP A 52 -33.50 8.62 -6.78
CA ASP A 52 -33.47 7.83 -5.56
C ASP A 52 -33.29 6.33 -5.85
N VAL A 53 -32.11 5.81 -5.50
CA VAL A 53 -31.67 4.41 -5.72
C VAL A 53 -30.99 3.85 -4.49
N SER A 54 -31.10 2.53 -4.30
CA SER A 54 -30.38 1.85 -3.22
C SER A 54 -28.88 1.73 -3.54
N PRO A 55 -27.99 1.68 -2.51
CA PRO A 55 -26.56 1.42 -2.70
C PRO A 55 -26.28 0.11 -3.44
N SER A 56 -27.14 -0.91 -3.27
CA SER A 56 -27.05 -2.18 -3.99
C SER A 56 -27.29 -2.04 -5.50
N THR A 57 -28.09 -1.05 -5.92
CA THR A 57 -28.34 -0.77 -7.34
C THR A 57 -27.12 -0.08 -7.96
N VAL A 58 -26.50 0.87 -7.25
CA VAL A 58 -25.23 1.51 -7.64
C VAL A 58 -24.11 0.47 -7.73
N TYR A 59 -23.99 -0.40 -6.74
CA TYR A 59 -23.01 -1.49 -6.77
C TYR A 59 -23.16 -2.37 -8.02
N LYS A 60 -24.38 -2.82 -8.33
CA LYS A 60 -24.64 -3.65 -9.53
C LYS A 60 -24.31 -2.91 -10.83
N ALA A 61 -24.56 -1.60 -10.89
CA ALA A 61 -24.23 -0.80 -12.08
C ALA A 61 -22.71 -0.69 -12.28
N LEU A 62 -21.95 -0.51 -11.20
CA LEU A 62 -20.48 -0.49 -11.22
C LEU A 62 -19.89 -1.89 -11.50
N ASP A 63 -20.43 -2.94 -10.88
CA ASP A 63 -20.00 -4.32 -11.10
C ASP A 63 -20.21 -4.76 -12.56
N ALA A 64 -21.31 -4.32 -13.18
CA ALA A 64 -21.59 -4.59 -14.60
C ALA A 64 -20.57 -3.96 -15.57
N ILE A 65 -19.86 -2.92 -15.17
CA ILE A 65 -18.75 -2.32 -15.93
C ILE A 65 -17.38 -2.74 -15.40
N CYS A 66 -17.33 -3.80 -14.59
CA CYS A 66 -16.11 -4.34 -13.96
C CYS A 66 -15.40 -3.34 -13.01
N TYR A 67 -16.12 -2.37 -12.44
CA TYR A 67 -15.62 -1.52 -11.37
C TYR A 67 -15.76 -2.24 -10.02
N THR A 68 -14.64 -2.74 -9.52
CA THR A 68 -14.57 -3.49 -8.26
C THR A 68 -13.86 -2.69 -7.17
N CYS A 69 -14.31 -2.82 -5.92
CA CYS A 69 -13.58 -2.27 -4.76
C CYS A 69 -12.25 -2.99 -4.57
N LYS A 70 -11.14 -2.23 -4.53
CA LYS A 70 -9.77 -2.74 -4.36
C LYS A 70 -9.14 -2.11 -3.12
N LYS A 71 -8.14 -2.79 -2.55
CA LYS A 71 -7.37 -2.23 -1.44
C LYS A 71 -6.62 -0.97 -1.92
N ILE A 72 -6.83 0.14 -1.21
CA ILE A 72 -6.17 1.41 -1.50
C ILE A 72 -4.66 1.25 -1.29
N HIS A 73 -3.89 1.68 -2.29
CA HIS A 73 -2.44 1.77 -2.19
C HIS A 73 -2.06 3.25 -2.06
N SER A 74 -1.74 3.67 -0.84
CA SER A 74 -1.25 5.02 -0.57
C SER A 74 0.17 5.17 -1.11
N LYS A 75 0.40 6.18 -1.95
CA LYS A 75 1.72 6.56 -2.42
C LYS A 75 2.10 7.89 -1.78
N PRO A 76 3.32 8.02 -1.24
CA PRO A 76 3.81 9.33 -0.78
C PRO A 76 3.77 10.34 -1.94
N SER A 77 3.27 11.55 -1.67
CA SER A 77 3.14 12.64 -2.66
C SER A 77 4.46 12.91 -3.38
N ASP A 78 5.55 12.87 -2.64
CA ASP A 78 6.86 13.30 -3.12
C ASP A 78 7.58 12.22 -3.93
N MET A 79 7.13 10.96 -3.84
CA MET A 79 7.78 9.80 -4.46
C MET A 79 7.92 9.94 -5.98
N ASN A 80 6.97 10.64 -6.62
CA ASN A 80 6.93 10.87 -8.06
C ASN A 80 7.08 12.35 -8.44
N SER A 81 7.52 13.20 -7.51
CA SER A 81 7.88 14.58 -7.85
C SER A 81 9.04 14.57 -8.86
N ASP A 82 9.06 15.55 -9.77
CA ASP A 82 10.09 15.59 -10.80
C ASP A 82 11.49 15.78 -10.20
N ARG A 83 11.58 16.49 -9.07
CA ARG A 83 12.81 16.58 -8.26
C ARG A 83 13.32 15.19 -7.86
N VAL A 84 12.49 14.36 -7.23
CA VAL A 84 12.90 13.01 -6.77
C VAL A 84 13.24 12.09 -7.96
N LYS A 85 12.56 12.23 -9.11
CA LYS A 85 12.93 11.49 -10.32
C LYS A 85 14.33 11.85 -10.83
N VAL A 86 14.66 13.15 -10.85
CA VAL A 86 15.97 13.64 -11.26
C VAL A 86 17.05 13.16 -10.29
N GLU A 87 16.82 13.27 -8.98
CA GLU A 87 17.74 12.78 -7.95
C GLU A 87 17.99 11.27 -8.07
N ARG A 88 16.93 10.46 -8.25
CA ARG A 88 17.08 9.01 -8.48
C ARG A 88 17.86 8.69 -9.75
N ARG A 89 17.62 9.44 -10.83
CA ARG A 89 18.36 9.27 -12.08
C ARG A 89 19.85 9.58 -11.88
N GLN A 90 20.16 10.65 -11.15
CA GLN A 90 21.54 11.02 -10.88
C GLN A 90 22.23 9.97 -10.01
N TYR A 91 21.59 9.55 -8.91
CA TYR A 91 22.09 8.48 -8.05
C TYR A 91 22.42 7.20 -8.82
N VAL A 92 21.53 6.75 -9.70
CA VAL A 92 21.78 5.54 -10.52
C VAL A 92 22.98 5.73 -11.45
N LYS A 93 23.15 6.91 -12.06
CA LYS A 93 24.33 7.20 -12.90
C LYS A 93 25.62 7.15 -12.07
N ASP A 94 25.61 7.74 -10.89
CA ASP A 94 26.78 7.77 -10.00
C ASP A 94 27.17 6.35 -9.58
N ILE A 95 26.21 5.52 -9.17
CA ILE A 95 26.45 4.11 -8.83
C ILE A 95 27.02 3.33 -10.01
N ILE A 96 26.48 3.50 -11.22
CA ILE A 96 26.99 2.82 -12.43
C ILE A 96 28.43 3.24 -12.73
N GLN A 97 28.76 4.52 -12.56
CA GLN A 97 30.13 5.02 -12.76
C GLN A 97 31.10 4.43 -11.74
N GLU A 98 30.70 4.34 -10.48
CA GLU A 98 31.50 3.73 -9.41
C GLU A 98 31.71 2.22 -9.63
N GLN A 99 30.69 1.52 -10.14
CA GLN A 99 30.81 0.12 -10.56
C GLN A 99 31.79 -0.04 -11.73
N ALA A 100 31.77 0.87 -12.71
CA ALA A 100 32.70 0.85 -13.84
C ALA A 100 34.16 1.06 -13.39
N GLN A 101 34.38 1.83 -12.33
CA GLN A 101 35.69 2.02 -11.69
C GLN A 101 36.14 0.83 -10.84
N ARG A 102 35.36 -0.26 -10.80
CA ARG A 102 35.60 -1.47 -9.98
C ARG A 102 35.77 -1.15 -8.49
N LYS A 103 35.16 -0.06 -8.01
CA LYS A 103 35.14 0.23 -6.57
C LYS A 103 34.23 -0.75 -5.86
N ARG A 104 34.58 -1.07 -4.62
CA ARG A 104 33.74 -1.93 -3.77
C ARG A 104 32.59 -1.08 -3.20
N ILE A 105 31.36 -1.46 -3.53
CA ILE A 105 30.15 -0.79 -3.05
C ILE A 105 29.57 -1.58 -1.86
N LEU A 106 29.32 -0.86 -0.77
CA LEU A 106 28.69 -1.39 0.43
C LEU A 106 27.31 -0.76 0.58
N TYR A 107 26.29 -1.59 0.71
CA TYR A 107 24.91 -1.18 0.95
C TYR A 107 24.61 -1.34 2.43
N PHE A 108 24.15 -0.24 3.05
CA PHE A 108 23.63 -0.22 4.40
C PHE A 108 22.14 0.07 4.32
N ASP A 109 21.35 -0.72 5.03
CA ASP A 109 19.94 -0.45 5.22
C ASP A 109 19.56 -0.78 6.66
N GLU A 110 18.45 -0.24 7.12
CA GLU A 110 17.91 -0.53 8.44
C GLU A 110 16.58 -1.26 8.28
N THR A 111 16.48 -2.44 8.89
CA THR A 111 15.22 -3.16 8.95
C THR A 111 14.79 -3.38 10.40
N ASN A 112 13.51 -3.12 10.68
CA ASN A 112 12.95 -3.19 12.01
C ASN A 112 12.02 -4.39 12.13
N PHE A 113 12.40 -5.37 12.95
CA PHE A 113 11.58 -6.53 13.25
C PHE A 113 10.79 -6.32 14.55
N ASN A 114 9.48 -6.48 14.46
CA ASN A 114 8.64 -6.59 15.64
C ASN A 114 8.67 -8.04 16.13
N LEU A 115 9.28 -8.28 17.29
CA LEU A 115 9.37 -9.63 17.87
C LEU A 115 8.03 -10.16 18.38
N LEU A 116 7.00 -9.31 18.47
CA LEU A 116 5.63 -9.74 18.77
C LEU A 116 4.95 -10.38 17.55
N CYS A 117 5.50 -11.50 17.08
CA CYS A 117 4.90 -12.33 16.05
C CYS A 117 3.81 -13.21 16.68
N THR A 118 2.56 -12.71 16.72
CA THR A 118 1.42 -13.51 17.21
C THR A 118 0.44 -13.82 16.08
N ARG A 119 -0.21 -14.98 16.17
CA ARG A 119 -1.31 -15.32 15.26
C ARG A 119 -2.51 -14.43 15.56
N ASN A 120 -3.09 -13.86 14.51
CA ASN A 120 -4.32 -13.06 14.59
C ASN A 120 -5.58 -13.92 14.80
N PHE A 121 -5.48 -15.23 14.60
CA PHE A 121 -6.59 -16.17 14.68
C PHE A 121 -6.29 -17.30 15.65
N GLY A 122 -7.29 -17.68 16.43
CA GLY A 122 -7.27 -18.82 17.35
C GLY A 122 -8.63 -19.50 17.36
N TRP A 123 -8.66 -20.75 17.81
CA TRP A 123 -9.89 -21.53 17.90
C TRP A 123 -10.56 -21.32 19.26
N SER A 124 -11.89 -21.26 19.27
CA SER A 124 -12.70 -21.26 20.50
C SER A 124 -14.02 -21.99 20.26
N ARG A 125 -14.74 -22.34 21.34
CA ARG A 125 -16.07 -22.93 21.22
C ARG A 125 -17.03 -21.93 20.59
N ARG A 126 -18.04 -22.42 19.87
CA ARG A 126 -19.14 -21.60 19.34
C ARG A 126 -19.73 -20.76 20.48
N GLU A 127 -19.99 -19.47 20.21
CA GLU A 127 -20.46 -18.46 21.18
C GLU A 127 -19.45 -18.04 22.26
N SER A 128 -18.20 -18.46 22.16
CA SER A 128 -17.13 -18.03 23.07
C SER A 128 -15.97 -17.36 22.34
N ARG A 129 -15.34 -16.39 23.00
CA ARG A 129 -14.21 -15.64 22.43
C ARG A 129 -12.92 -16.44 22.56
N ALA A 130 -12.10 -16.50 21.50
CA ALA A 130 -10.72 -16.96 21.62
C ALA A 130 -9.91 -15.89 22.37
N VAL A 131 -9.37 -16.23 23.55
CA VAL A 131 -8.61 -15.30 24.39
C VAL A 131 -7.19 -15.82 24.56
N VAL A 132 -6.21 -14.94 24.29
CA VAL A 132 -4.79 -15.16 24.60
C VAL A 132 -4.37 -14.07 25.57
N VAL A 133 -3.89 -14.47 26.75
CA VAL A 133 -3.30 -13.56 27.73
C VAL A 133 -1.90 -13.19 27.26
N ARG A 134 -1.59 -11.90 27.20
CA ARG A 134 -0.27 -11.39 26.79
C ARG A 134 0.31 -10.45 27.86
N PRO A 135 1.64 -10.42 28.02
CA PRO A 135 2.29 -9.35 28.76
C PRO A 135 1.92 -7.99 28.13
N GLY A 136 1.67 -6.98 28.96
CA GLY A 136 1.12 -5.69 28.53
C GLY A 136 2.08 -4.82 27.71
N SER A 137 3.38 -5.13 27.71
CA SER A 137 4.37 -4.42 26.90
C SER A 137 4.30 -4.90 25.44
N ARG A 138 4.23 -3.94 24.51
CA ARG A 138 4.59 -4.21 23.10
C ARG A 138 6.04 -4.70 23.15
N GLY A 139 6.29 -5.95 22.73
CA GLY A 139 7.63 -6.55 22.75
C GLY A 139 8.67 -5.63 22.11
N GLU A 140 9.93 -5.79 22.51
CA GLU A 140 11.03 -4.98 21.99
C GLU A 140 11.13 -5.09 20.46
N LYS A 141 11.37 -3.95 19.82
CA LYS A 141 11.68 -3.93 18.39
C LYS A 141 13.17 -4.24 18.24
N LEU A 142 13.46 -5.23 17.40
CA LEU A 142 14.82 -5.57 17.00
C LEU A 142 15.13 -4.80 15.71
N GLY A 143 15.96 -3.78 15.81
CA GLY A 143 16.58 -3.14 14.66
C GLY A 143 17.76 -3.97 14.18
N ILE A 144 17.86 -4.19 12.88
CA ILE A 144 19.01 -4.86 12.26
C ILE A 144 19.55 -3.94 11.17
N ILE A 145 20.86 -3.69 11.22
CA ILE A 145 21.59 -2.91 10.23
C ILE A 145 22.56 -3.85 9.51
N PRO A 146 22.15 -4.49 8.41
CA PRO A 146 23.05 -5.26 7.57
C PRO A 146 23.91 -4.36 6.69
N CYS A 147 25.18 -4.73 6.55
CA CYS A 147 26.10 -4.22 5.53
C CYS A 147 26.31 -5.33 4.50
N ILE A 148 25.85 -5.10 3.27
CA ILE A 148 25.87 -6.08 2.19
C ILE A 148 26.74 -5.55 1.04
N SER A 149 27.56 -6.42 0.47
CA SER A 149 28.34 -6.13 -0.73
C SER A 149 28.10 -7.20 -1.80
N THR A 150 28.80 -7.11 -2.93
CA THR A 150 28.76 -8.15 -3.97
C THR A 150 29.23 -9.53 -3.49
N SER A 151 30.01 -9.60 -2.41
CA SER A 151 30.42 -10.86 -1.77
C SER A 151 29.42 -11.40 -0.74
N GLY A 152 28.31 -10.69 -0.49
CA GLY A 152 27.27 -11.09 0.47
C GLY A 152 27.26 -10.21 1.73
N LEU A 153 26.84 -10.79 2.86
CA LEU A 153 26.74 -10.09 4.13
C LEU A 153 28.13 -9.90 4.75
N GLU A 154 28.60 -8.66 4.79
CA GLU A 154 29.91 -8.29 5.33
C GLU A 154 29.86 -8.03 6.84
N HIS A 155 28.74 -7.49 7.29
CA HIS A 155 28.51 -7.18 8.69
C HIS A 155 27.02 -7.09 9.00
N VAL A 156 26.68 -7.35 10.25
CA VAL A 156 25.34 -7.14 10.78
C VAL A 156 25.46 -6.59 12.18
N GLN A 157 24.74 -5.52 12.45
CA GLN A 157 24.57 -4.96 13.78
C GLN A 157 23.14 -5.17 14.24
N TYR A 158 22.99 -5.64 15.47
CA TYR A 158 21.71 -5.79 16.14
C TYR A 158 21.55 -4.66 17.14
N CYS A 159 20.46 -3.93 17.03
CA CYS A 159 20.12 -2.82 17.90
C CYS A 159 18.80 -3.10 18.61
N TRP A 160 18.81 -2.98 19.92
CA TRP A 160 17.61 -3.05 20.73
C TRP A 160 17.18 -1.61 21.03
N GLY A 161 15.95 -1.23 20.63
CA GLY A 161 15.43 0.12 20.83
C GLY A 161 15.67 1.06 19.63
N THR A 162 15.94 2.34 19.90
CA THR A 162 16.14 3.38 18.86
C THR A 162 17.60 3.41 18.40
N ASN A 163 17.82 3.46 17.08
CA ASN A 163 19.17 3.55 16.53
C ASN A 163 19.80 4.93 16.76
N TYR A 164 21.06 4.92 17.17
CA TYR A 164 21.92 6.10 17.22
C TYR A 164 22.84 6.07 15.99
N ALA A 165 22.85 7.14 15.19
CA ALA A 165 23.69 7.26 13.99
C ALA A 165 25.20 7.01 14.28
N GLU A 166 25.63 7.29 15.52
CA GLU A 166 26.99 7.06 16.00
C GLU A 166 27.44 5.59 15.97
N ALA A 167 26.50 4.64 16.06
CA ALA A 167 26.79 3.22 16.01
C ALA A 167 27.34 2.78 14.64
N ILE A 168 26.76 3.33 13.56
CA ILE A 168 27.20 3.07 12.17
C ILE A 168 28.58 3.70 11.94
N VAL A 169 28.79 4.93 12.41
CA VAL A 169 30.07 5.62 12.28
C VAL A 169 31.17 4.84 12.99
N THR A 170 30.91 4.38 14.22
CA THR A 170 31.86 3.56 14.99
C THR A 170 32.21 2.25 14.25
N PHE A 171 31.25 1.62 13.59
CA PHE A 171 31.51 0.45 12.73
C PHE A 171 32.44 0.78 11.55
N LEU A 172 32.17 1.88 10.83
CA LEU A 172 32.99 2.30 9.71
C LEU A 172 34.44 2.59 10.15
N THR A 173 34.61 3.31 11.26
CA THR A 173 35.93 3.75 11.75
C THR A 173 36.74 2.60 12.36
N SER A 174 36.11 1.67 13.07
CA SER A 174 36.84 0.59 13.77
C SER A 174 37.45 -0.46 12.84
N ARG A 175 36.86 -0.71 11.66
CA ARG A 175 37.28 -1.79 10.75
C ARG A 175 38.03 -1.34 9.50
N TRP A 176 37.83 -0.10 9.05
CA TRP A 176 38.29 0.35 7.73
C TRP A 176 39.37 1.43 7.76
N THR A 177 39.54 2.16 8.86
CA THR A 177 40.61 3.18 8.99
C THR A 177 41.98 2.59 9.35
N ASN A 178 42.05 1.30 9.71
CA ASN A 178 43.29 0.59 10.08
C ASN A 178 43.78 -0.40 8.98
N ARG A 179 43.41 -0.18 7.72
CA ARG A 179 43.99 -0.89 6.56
C ARG A 179 44.52 0.08 5.53
#